data_AF-A0A537UY16-F1
#
_entry.id   AF-A0A537UY16-F1
#
_cell.length_a   1.000
_cell.length_b   1.000
_cell.length_c   1.000
_cell.angle_alpha   90.00
_cell.angle_beta   90.00
_cell.angle_gamma   90.00
#
_symmetry.space_group_name_H-M   'P 1'
#
loop_
_entity.id
_entity.type
_entity.pdbx_description
1 polymer ?
#
loop_
_entity_poly.entity_id
_entity_poly.type
_entity_poly.pdbx_seq_one_letter_code
_entity_poly.pdbx_strand_id
1 'polypeptide(L)' 'MKLVVFGLSVSSSWGNGHAVLWRALIRALVSGGHFVVFFERDVPWYAQHRDLTEIEGGRLVLYGAWDEVRLVAR' A
#
# COMPACT_ATOMS: atom_id res chain seq x y z
N MET A 1 15.48 5.44 4.33
CA MET A 1 15.56 5.18 2.86
C MET A 1 14.15 5.10 2.26
N LYS A 2 13.97 5.31 0.95
CA LYS A 2 12.67 5.13 0.28
C LYS A 2 12.51 3.67 -0.17
N LEU A 3 11.39 3.04 0.17
CA LEU A 3 11.05 1.67 -0.21
C LEU A 3 9.77 1.69 -1.04
N VAL A 4 9.81 1.08 -2.22
CA VAL A 4 8.64 0.96 -3.11
C VAL A 4 8.21 -0.50 -3.15
N VAL A 5 6.96 -0.75 -2.76
CA VAL A 5 6.38 -2.09 -2.67
C VAL A 5 5.22 -2.20 -3.63
N PHE A 6 5.20 -3.25 -4.43
CA PHE A 6 4.03 -3.65 -5.22
C PHE A 6 3.41 -4.86 -4.55
N GLY A 7 2.20 -4.70 -4.01
CA GLY A 7 1.55 -5.75 -3.24
C GLY A 7 0.09 -5.92 -3.60
N LEU A 8 -0.49 -7.04 -3.15
CA LEU A 8 -1.86 -7.42 -3.46
C LEU A 8 -2.87 -6.50 -2.77
N SER A 9 -2.76 -6.34 -1.45
CA SER A 9 -3.57 -5.41 -0.66
C SER A 9 -2.87 -5.00 0.64
N VAL A 10 -2.89 -3.69 0.92
CA VAL A 10 -2.65 -3.10 2.24
C VAL A 10 -3.86 -2.28 2.70
N SER A 11 -4.67 -1.79 1.76
CA SER A 11 -5.83 -0.92 1.99
C SER A 11 -7.07 -1.66 2.48
N SER A 12 -7.21 -2.95 2.14
CA SER A 12 -8.35 -3.78 2.55
C SER A 12 -7.87 -5.07 3.22
N SER A 13 -8.26 -5.29 4.48
CA SER A 13 -8.02 -6.53 5.22
C SER A 13 -9.05 -7.63 4.96
N TRP A 14 -10.17 -7.32 4.29
CA TRP A 14 -11.22 -8.29 3.95
C TRP A 14 -10.71 -9.35 2.98
N GLY A 15 -10.69 -10.62 3.41
CA GLY A 15 -10.08 -11.71 2.65
C GLY A 15 -8.55 -11.62 2.49
N ASN A 16 -7.90 -10.60 3.08
CA ASN A 16 -6.47 -10.31 2.94
C ASN A 16 -5.79 -10.25 4.32
N GLY A 17 -5.66 -11.38 5.00
CA GLY A 17 -4.99 -11.44 6.32
C GLY A 17 -3.56 -10.87 6.31
N HIS A 18 -2.88 -10.89 5.16
CA HIS A 18 -1.57 -10.30 4.96
C HIS A 18 -1.54 -8.77 5.08
N ALA A 19 -2.67 -8.06 4.89
CA ALA A 19 -2.72 -6.61 5.02
C ALA A 19 -2.31 -6.15 6.42
N VAL A 20 -2.69 -6.90 7.46
CA VAL A 20 -2.31 -6.61 8.85
C VAL A 20 -0.79 -6.74 9.05
N LEU A 21 -0.17 -7.76 8.44
CA LEU A 21 1.28 -7.97 8.49
C LEU A 21 2.02 -6.86 7.74
N TRP A 22 1.55 -6.45 6.56
CA TRP A 22 2.12 -5.31 5.84
C TRP A 22 2.06 -4.05 6.68
N ARG A 23 0.93 -3.74 7.31
CA ARG A 23 0.78 -2.56 8.18
C ARG A 23 1.77 -2.61 9.35
N ALA A 24 1.97 -3.76 9.97
CA ALA A 24 2.95 -3.93 11.05
C ALA A 24 4.39 -3.72 10.57
N LEU A 25 4.76 -4.32 9.44
CA LEU A 25 6.08 -4.14 8.83
C LEU A 25 6.34 -2.69 8.44
N ILE A 26 5.36 -2.04 7.81
CA ILE A 26 5.46 -0.64 7.39
C ILE A 26 5.65 0.27 8.60
N ARG A 27 4.90 0.07 9.69
CA ARG A 27 5.11 0.84 10.94
C ARG A 27 6.53 0.68 11.47
N ALA A 28 7.08 -0.52 11.47
CA ALA A 28 8.45 -0.78 11.91
C ALA A 28 9.50 -0.14 10.98
N LEU A 29 9.26 -0.12 9.67
CA LEU A 29 10.11 0.56 8.71
C LEU A 29 10.06 2.09 8.91
N VAL A 30 8.86 2.64 9.09
CA VAL A 30 8.66 4.07 9.34
C VAL A 30 9.34 4.50 10.65
N SER A 31 9.21 3.72 11.73
CA SER A 31 9.92 4.01 12.98
C SER A 31 11.45 3.95 12.85
N GLY A 32 11.95 3.14 11.92
CA GLY A 32 13.37 3.11 11.52
C GLY A 32 13.81 4.26 10.61
N GLY A 33 12.95 5.22 10.29
CA GLY A 33 13.27 6.35 9.40
C GLY A 33 13.19 6.03 7.91
N HIS A 34 12.48 4.97 7.53
CA HIS A 34 12.19 4.65 6.13
C HIS A 34 10.87 5.27 5.69
N PHE A 35 10.77 5.60 4.40
CA PHE A 35 9.53 6.07 3.77
C PHE A 35 9.04 4.98 2.83
N VAL A 36 7.84 4.44 3.09
CA VAL A 36 7.28 3.34 2.28
C VAL A 36 6.22 3.87 1.31
N VAL A 37 6.34 3.54 0.04
CA VAL A 37 5.29 3.70 -0.97
C VAL A 37 4.74 2.33 -1.31
N PHE A 38 3.47 2.09 -1.06
CA PHE A 38 2.78 0.85 -1.38
C PHE A 38 1.85 1.06 -2.56
N PHE A 39 2.12 0.33 -3.64
CA PHE A 39 1.28 0.29 -4.84
C PHE A 39 0.32 -0.88 -4.75
N GLU A 40 -0.96 -0.58 -4.87
CA GLU A 40 -2.06 -1.54 -4.84
C GLU A 40 -3.00 -1.29 -6.01
N ARG A 41 -3.45 -2.34 -6.69
CA ARG A 41 -4.38 -2.18 -7.81
C ARG A 41 -5.78 -1.83 -7.30
N ASP A 42 -6.40 -0.82 -7.89
CA ASP A 42 -7.77 -0.45 -7.57
C ASP A 42 -8.76 -1.41 -8.24
N VAL A 43 -9.31 -2.34 -7.46
CA VAL A 43 -10.28 -3.34 -7.90
C VAL A 43 -11.55 -3.27 -7.04
N PRO A 44 -12.74 -3.53 -7.61
CA PRO A 44 -14.02 -3.25 -6.94
C PRO A 44 -14.18 -3.90 -5.56
N TRP A 45 -13.75 -5.16 -5.41
CA TRP A 45 -13.91 -5.90 -4.15
C TRP A 45 -13.00 -5.37 -3.03
N TYR A 46 -11.83 -4.80 -3.32
CA TYR A 46 -11.03 -4.13 -2.29
C TYR A 46 -11.53 -2.72 -2.02
N ALA A 47 -11.93 -1.98 -3.05
CA ALA A 47 -12.43 -0.61 -2.93
C ALA A 47 -13.63 -0.50 -1.98
N GLN A 48 -14.55 -1.47 -2.03
CA GLN A 48 -15.74 -1.53 -1.17
C GLN A 48 -15.44 -1.95 0.28
N HIS A 49 -14.25 -2.50 0.54
CA HIS A 49 -13.85 -3.04 1.84
C HIS A 49 -12.55 -2.41 2.36
N ARG A 50 -12.21 -1.18 1.94
CA ARG A 50 -11.03 -0.48 2.45
C ARG A 50 -11.23 -0.07 3.89
N ASP A 51 -10.35 -0.58 4.74
CA ASP A 51 -10.24 -0.23 6.16
C ASP A 51 -8.95 0.55 6.47
N LEU A 52 -8.13 0.81 5.44
CA LEU A 52 -6.99 1.73 5.48
C LEU A 52 -6.99 2.60 4.22
N THR A 53 -7.03 3.92 4.40
CA THR A 53 -7.04 4.91 3.30
C THR A 53 -5.69 5.60 3.12
N GLU A 54 -4.83 5.59 4.14
CA GLU A 54 -3.51 6.20 4.11
C GLU A 54 -2.50 5.41 4.95
N ILE A 55 -1.21 5.61 4.63
CA ILE A 55 -0.10 5.03 5.38
C ILE A 55 0.59 6.16 6.12
N GLU A 56 0.51 6.16 7.44
CA GLU A 56 1.23 7.11 8.30
C GLU A 56 2.74 6.97 8.07
N GLY A 57 3.41 8.09 7.78
CA GLY A 57 4.84 8.10 7.44
C GLY A 57 5.21 7.42 6.11
N GLY A 58 4.21 7.14 5.26
CA GLY A 58 4.39 6.54 3.94
C GLY A 58 3.39 7.07 2.91
N ARG A 59 3.09 6.26 1.90
CA ARG A 59 2.12 6.57 0.85
C ARG A 59 1.47 5.31 0.32
N LEU A 60 0.14 5.31 0.25
CA LEU A 60 -0.63 4.34 -0.52
C LEU A 60 -0.89 4.93 -1.92
N VAL A 61 -0.60 4.17 -2.97
CA VAL A 61 -0.93 4.52 -4.35
C VAL A 61 -1.84 3.45 -4.91
N LEU A 62 -3.08 3.86 -5.21
CA LEU A 62 -4.06 3.05 -5.89
C LEU A 62 -3.97 3.31 -7.38
N TYR A 63 -3.85 2.26 -8.20
CA TYR A 63 -3.72 2.39 -9.66
C TYR A 63 -4.71 1.49 -10.39
N GLY A 64 -5.30 1.98 -11.48
CA GLY A 64 -6.20 1.19 -12.34
C GLY A 64 -5.43 0.32 -13.34
N ALA A 65 -4.39 0.90 -13.95
CA ALA A 65 -3.54 0.28 -14.96
C ALA A 65 -2.04 0.57 -14.75
N TRP A 66 -1.18 -0.28 -15.32
CA TRP A 66 0.27 -0.16 -15.19
C TRP A 66 0.86 1.11 -15.81
N ASP A 67 0.19 1.70 -16.80
CA ASP A 67 0.65 2.95 -17.41
C ASP A 67 0.63 4.12 -16.43
N GLU A 68 -0.33 4.12 -15.48
CA GLU A 68 -0.39 5.11 -14.40
C GLU A 68 0.83 4.98 -13.47
N VAL A 69 1.27 3.75 -13.21
CA VAL A 69 2.41 3.44 -12.33
C VAL A 69 3.71 4.00 -12.90
N ARG A 70 3.93 3.90 -14.22
CA ARG A 70 5.17 4.39 -14.88
C ARG A 70 5.47 5.86 -14.60
N LEU A 71 4.44 6.68 -14.39
CA LEU A 71 4.60 8.11 -14.16
C LEU A 71 5.02 8.43 -12.71
N VAL A 72 4.67 7.56 -11.75
CA VAL A 72 4.75 7.85 -10.32
C VAL A 72 5.68 6.92 -9.53
N ALA A 73 6.05 5.77 -10.08
CA ALA A 73 7.00 4.84 -9.48
C ALA A 73 8.44 5.34 -9.68
N ARG A 74 8.89 6.16 -8.73
CA ARG A 74 10.26 6.67 -8.61
C ARG A 74 10.79 6.42 -7.21
#